data_AF-A0A7S1JIE7-F1
#
_entry.id   AF-A0A7S1JIE7-F1
#
_cell.length_a   1.000
_cell.length_b   1.000
_cell.length_c   1.000
_cell.angle_alpha   90.00
_cell.angle_beta   90.00
_cell.angle_gamma   90.00
#
_symmetry.space_group_name_H-M   'P 1'
#
loop_
_entity.id
_entity.type
_entity.pdbx_description
1 polymer ?
#
loop_
_entity_poly.entity_id
_entity_poly.type
_entity_poly.pdbx_seq_one_letter_code
_entity_poly.pdbx_strand_id
1 'polypeptide(L)'
;GHFRANYHRQEVIGALLTFISSSRMEEVDAGLGVLLLLVCTHYAVMQPFSSFLMGILDDMVSMPPAQVRKVYHVFAVLGFARDANNAGAHCAQGLKDELHMMVNKQISHMDPKYKAIGYIGMAQLLACAECDPRAELQRMPLAAATSGTTSVSRTQDREPCLGYGLQAQLQQILGHCFNSVGHAGGALPHMYDELATVLADRHVDSALLKSMAEKVAAEFQSQFLADIPMADPEGLPEDGGAAASFRRQRVLYQLEEDCEVSIRAAPLHGSESPARSWSLFSLFRLMQICERRLNDGSVAGLRPVLACPVLCCDLQVLDDLSQFQALPATDRDLALLTGLFVVNWWIEVLNGFADDMPSAPFLLQRLHHICQLETKLDRAMSVHSSFTPDAIRSLLGLIGALAPEAPKRPGEALLLFRKQKQKPKPAASQVDAEEDRPNPEAVGPTTTDLGLPHLGRFQELVRPLGQPTALQLLKLALSAPALSWSSVHVLLRDVDRKLRAPLRPFGSPQGPQCAPQYLPLVLAHIPLLCRLFQRALEGLQEDSPSQSDELVPSRDFLDASLVLMLAIFANALGGVNPKAAEA
;
A
#
# COMPACT_ATOMS: atom_id res chain seq x y z
N GLY A 1 16.09 -32.50 -19.09
CA GLY A 1 17.21 -31.76 -19.69
C GLY A 1 17.17 -31.81 -21.20
N HIS A 2 16.31 -31.01 -21.83
CA HIS A 2 16.13 -31.00 -23.30
C HIS A 2 17.11 -30.08 -24.05
N PHE A 3 17.71 -29.08 -23.38
CA PHE A 3 18.77 -28.23 -23.97
C PHE A 3 20.13 -28.60 -23.38
N ARG A 4 20.97 -29.33 -24.10
CA ARG A 4 22.31 -29.75 -23.64
C ARG A 4 23.39 -28.70 -23.87
N ALA A 5 23.25 -27.82 -24.88
CA ALA A 5 24.22 -26.77 -25.18
C ALA A 5 23.81 -25.42 -24.55
N ASN A 6 24.78 -24.69 -23.98
CA ASN A 6 24.58 -23.36 -23.42
C ASN A 6 24.11 -22.34 -24.48
N TYR A 7 24.50 -22.53 -25.75
CA TYR A 7 24.06 -21.69 -26.86
C TYR A 7 22.52 -21.64 -26.98
N HIS A 8 21.84 -22.79 -27.02
CA HIS A 8 20.37 -22.81 -27.12
C HIS A 8 19.68 -22.21 -25.88
N ARG A 9 20.30 -22.34 -24.70
CA ARG A 9 19.78 -21.71 -23.47
C ARG A 9 19.90 -20.19 -23.55
N GLN A 10 21.03 -19.69 -24.06
CA GLN A 10 21.25 -18.27 -24.28
C GLN A 10 20.27 -17.69 -25.30
N GLU A 11 19.96 -18.41 -26.39
CA GLU A 11 18.93 -17.99 -27.38
C GLU A 11 17.54 -17.90 -26.75
N VAL A 12 17.15 -18.86 -25.89
CA VAL A 12 15.88 -18.80 -25.16
C VAL A 12 15.84 -17.60 -24.22
N ILE A 13 16.94 -17.34 -23.50
CA ILE A 13 17.04 -16.16 -22.62
C ILE A 13 17.00 -14.86 -23.45
N GLY A 14 17.66 -14.81 -24.60
CA GLY A 14 17.63 -13.66 -25.52
C GLY A 14 16.24 -13.38 -26.08
N ALA A 15 15.50 -14.43 -26.44
CA ALA A 15 14.10 -14.31 -26.83
C ALA A 15 13.23 -13.76 -25.69
N LEU A 16 13.41 -14.26 -24.45
CA LEU A 16 12.72 -13.74 -23.27
C LEU A 16 13.05 -12.27 -22.99
N LEU A 17 14.32 -11.86 -23.12
CA LEU A 17 14.72 -10.47 -22.99
C LEU A 17 14.03 -9.57 -24.01
N THR A 18 13.83 -10.06 -25.24
CA THR A 18 13.09 -9.34 -26.28
C THR A 18 11.64 -9.07 -25.86
N PHE A 19 10.98 -10.02 -25.18
CA PHE A 19 9.64 -9.81 -24.62
C PHE A 19 9.64 -8.85 -23.43
N ILE A 20 10.66 -8.89 -22.58
CA ILE A 20 10.79 -8.01 -21.40
C ILE A 20 11.08 -6.57 -21.81
N SER A 21 11.76 -6.35 -22.94
CA SER A 21 12.00 -5.02 -23.51
C SER A 21 10.88 -4.55 -24.46
N SER A 22 9.74 -5.27 -24.52
CA SER A 22 8.59 -4.85 -25.33
C SER A 22 7.88 -3.64 -24.72
N SER A 23 7.10 -2.91 -25.55
CA SER A 23 6.29 -1.78 -25.08
C SER A 23 4.94 -2.19 -24.48
N ARG A 24 4.61 -3.50 -24.47
CA ARG A 24 3.32 -4.01 -24.02
C ARG A 24 3.44 -4.59 -22.62
N MET A 25 2.77 -3.96 -21.66
CA MET A 25 2.85 -4.32 -20.24
C MET A 25 2.54 -5.79 -19.95
N GLU A 26 1.59 -6.38 -20.66
CA GLU A 26 1.21 -7.79 -20.50
C GLU A 26 2.31 -8.75 -20.96
N GLU A 27 3.02 -8.41 -22.04
CA GLU A 27 4.14 -9.20 -22.57
C GLU A 27 5.34 -9.13 -21.63
N VAL A 28 5.65 -7.93 -21.12
CA VAL A 28 6.69 -7.73 -20.11
C VAL A 28 6.36 -8.52 -18.83
N ASP A 29 5.11 -8.46 -18.37
CA ASP A 29 4.68 -9.14 -17.14
C ASP A 29 4.75 -10.67 -17.26
N ALA A 30 4.33 -11.22 -18.41
CA ALA A 30 4.43 -12.63 -18.72
C ALA A 30 5.89 -13.08 -18.88
N GLY A 31 6.71 -12.30 -19.60
CA GLY A 31 8.14 -12.57 -19.79
C GLY A 31 8.91 -12.61 -18.46
N LEU A 32 8.68 -11.62 -17.60
CA LEU A 32 9.24 -11.59 -16.24
C LEU A 32 8.72 -12.76 -15.38
N GLY A 33 7.46 -13.15 -15.54
CA GLY A 33 6.88 -14.32 -14.87
C GLY A 33 7.58 -15.63 -15.25
N VAL A 34 7.83 -15.85 -16.54
CA VAL A 34 8.58 -17.02 -17.04
C VAL A 34 10.03 -16.98 -16.60
N LEU A 35 10.69 -15.81 -16.66
CA LEU A 35 12.07 -15.65 -16.21
C LEU A 35 12.23 -16.00 -14.72
N LEU A 36 11.31 -15.50 -13.89
CA LEU A 36 11.28 -15.79 -12.46
C LEU A 36 11.07 -17.29 -12.19
N LEU A 37 10.16 -17.94 -12.92
CA LEU A 37 9.96 -19.39 -12.85
C LEU A 37 11.24 -20.18 -13.19
N LEU A 38 11.94 -19.78 -14.26
CA LEU A 38 13.19 -20.40 -14.69
C LEU A 38 14.30 -20.26 -13.63
N VAL A 39 14.43 -19.08 -13.03
CA VAL A 39 15.43 -18.82 -12.00
C VAL A 39 15.14 -19.63 -10.74
N CYS A 40 13.88 -19.72 -10.29
CA CYS A 40 13.52 -20.55 -9.13
C CYS A 40 13.68 -22.06 -9.39
N THR A 41 13.42 -22.52 -10.61
CA THR A 41 13.47 -23.96 -10.94
C THR A 41 14.90 -24.44 -11.30
N HIS A 42 15.68 -23.59 -11.97
CA HIS A 42 16.96 -23.95 -12.60
C HIS A 42 18.07 -22.92 -12.31
N TYR A 43 18.16 -22.40 -11.09
CA TYR A 43 19.10 -21.34 -10.72
C TYR A 43 20.55 -21.60 -11.14
N ALA A 44 21.12 -22.79 -10.86
CA ALA A 44 22.51 -23.13 -11.19
C ALA A 44 22.79 -23.07 -12.71
N VAL A 45 21.76 -23.30 -13.53
CA VAL A 45 21.86 -23.18 -14.99
C VAL A 45 21.70 -21.73 -15.45
N MET A 46 20.91 -20.94 -14.73
CA MET A 46 20.66 -19.52 -15.02
C MET A 46 21.79 -18.60 -14.56
N GLN A 47 22.52 -18.97 -13.50
CA GLN A 47 23.54 -18.16 -12.85
C GLN A 47 24.63 -17.62 -13.80
N PRO A 48 25.20 -18.42 -14.74
CA PRO A 48 26.21 -17.94 -15.68
C PRO A 48 25.71 -16.87 -16.66
N PHE A 49 24.39 -16.75 -16.82
CA PHE A 49 23.76 -15.75 -17.69
C PHE A 49 23.39 -14.46 -16.94
N SER A 50 23.74 -14.33 -15.66
CA SER A 50 23.42 -13.16 -14.83
C SER A 50 23.88 -11.84 -15.45
N SER A 51 25.12 -11.76 -15.94
CA SER A 51 25.66 -10.58 -16.63
C SER A 51 24.90 -10.23 -17.91
N PHE A 52 24.35 -11.22 -18.62
CA PHE A 52 23.53 -11.01 -19.80
C PHE A 52 22.13 -10.47 -19.44
N LEU A 53 21.61 -10.83 -18.26
CA LEU A 53 20.34 -10.33 -17.75
C LEU A 53 20.43 -8.90 -17.20
N MET A 54 21.62 -8.46 -16.73
CA MET A 54 21.81 -7.15 -16.08
C MET A 54 21.26 -5.95 -16.86
N GLY A 55 21.17 -6.04 -18.19
CA GLY A 55 20.55 -5.00 -19.02
C GLY A 55 19.10 -4.67 -18.66
N ILE A 56 18.35 -5.60 -18.05
CA ILE A 56 16.97 -5.36 -17.57
C ILE A 56 16.93 -4.25 -16.49
N LEU A 57 18.00 -4.10 -15.70
CA LEU A 57 18.03 -3.14 -14.59
C LEU A 57 17.96 -1.68 -15.08
N ASP A 58 18.47 -1.39 -16.28
CA ASP A 58 18.42 -0.05 -16.86
C ASP A 58 16.98 0.36 -17.25
N ASP A 59 16.13 -0.62 -17.56
CA ASP A 59 14.74 -0.41 -17.98
C ASP A 59 13.77 -0.23 -16.80
N MET A 60 14.19 -0.48 -15.54
CA MET A 60 13.28 -0.45 -14.37
C MET A 60 12.58 0.90 -14.15
N VAL A 61 13.15 2.00 -14.64
CA VAL A 61 12.58 3.34 -14.51
C VAL A 61 11.27 3.50 -15.30
N SER A 62 11.09 2.75 -16.38
CA SER A 62 9.86 2.76 -17.20
C SER A 62 8.84 1.71 -16.75
N MET A 63 9.23 0.81 -15.85
CA MET A 63 8.40 -0.29 -15.38
C MET A 63 7.50 0.11 -14.20
N PRO A 64 6.27 -0.42 -14.11
CA PRO A 64 5.43 -0.29 -12.94
C PRO A 64 6.01 -1.07 -11.76
N PRO A 65 5.69 -0.68 -10.51
CA PRO A 65 6.21 -1.31 -9.31
C PRO A 65 6.10 -2.85 -9.25
N ALA A 66 5.02 -3.41 -9.79
CA ALA A 66 4.82 -4.87 -9.84
C ALA A 66 5.86 -5.60 -10.71
N GLN A 67 6.28 -4.99 -11.81
CA GLN A 67 7.33 -5.54 -12.68
C GLN A 67 8.70 -5.31 -12.07
N VAL A 68 8.94 -4.12 -11.49
CA VAL A 68 10.18 -3.82 -10.74
C VAL A 68 10.42 -4.85 -9.62
N ARG A 69 9.36 -5.23 -8.87
CA ARG A 69 9.45 -6.31 -7.88
C ARG A 69 9.91 -7.63 -8.49
N LYS A 70 9.34 -8.04 -9.63
CA LYS A 70 9.75 -9.27 -10.32
C LYS A 70 11.20 -9.21 -10.78
N VAL A 71 11.66 -8.06 -11.30
CA VAL A 71 13.05 -7.85 -11.72
C VAL A 71 14.00 -8.01 -10.54
N TYR A 72 13.79 -7.26 -9.45
CA TYR A 72 14.62 -7.41 -8.26
C TYR A 72 14.54 -8.80 -7.67
N HIS A 73 13.37 -9.45 -7.70
CA HIS A 73 13.23 -10.83 -7.23
C HIS A 73 14.09 -11.80 -8.06
N VAL A 74 14.07 -11.69 -9.39
CA VAL A 74 14.94 -12.48 -10.28
C VAL A 74 16.41 -12.34 -9.90
N PHE A 75 16.90 -11.10 -9.78
CA PHE A 75 18.31 -10.86 -9.47
C PHE A 75 18.67 -11.22 -8.03
N ALA A 76 17.78 -11.01 -7.09
CA ALA A 76 17.99 -11.40 -5.70
C ALA A 76 18.08 -12.93 -5.58
N VAL A 77 17.23 -13.70 -6.28
CA VAL A 77 17.39 -15.16 -6.32
C VAL A 77 18.72 -15.55 -6.97
N LEU A 78 19.13 -14.93 -8.08
CA LEU A 78 20.42 -15.22 -8.72
C LEU A 78 21.64 -14.86 -7.85
N GLY A 79 21.54 -13.81 -7.02
CA GLY A 79 22.63 -13.32 -6.16
C GLY A 79 22.71 -14.01 -4.80
N PHE A 80 21.58 -14.50 -4.26
CA PHE A 80 21.50 -15.09 -2.91
C PHE A 80 21.19 -16.59 -2.89
N ALA A 81 20.85 -17.21 -4.02
CA ALA A 81 20.65 -18.66 -4.09
C ALA A 81 21.90 -19.42 -3.65
N ARG A 82 21.71 -20.38 -2.74
CA ARG A 82 22.78 -21.20 -2.17
C ARG A 82 23.03 -22.41 -3.04
N ASP A 83 24.18 -22.44 -3.70
CA ASP A 83 24.72 -23.64 -4.30
C ASP A 83 25.56 -24.41 -3.26
N ALA A 84 25.17 -25.65 -2.96
CA ALA A 84 25.97 -26.56 -2.13
C ALA A 84 27.34 -26.89 -2.78
N ASN A 85 27.48 -26.65 -4.08
CA ASN A 85 28.71 -26.77 -4.84
C ASN A 85 29.20 -25.37 -5.24
N ASN A 86 30.14 -24.81 -4.47
CA ASN A 86 30.75 -23.46 -4.55
C ASN A 86 31.29 -22.97 -5.93
N ALA A 87 30.99 -23.62 -7.05
CA ALA A 87 31.52 -23.28 -8.37
C ALA A 87 31.07 -21.90 -8.93
N GLY A 88 29.98 -21.32 -8.40
CA GLY A 88 29.43 -20.02 -8.82
C GLY A 88 29.60 -18.87 -7.82
N ALA A 89 30.31 -19.09 -6.71
CA ALA A 89 30.31 -18.17 -5.56
C ALA A 89 30.83 -16.75 -5.88
N HIS A 90 31.85 -16.63 -6.73
CA HIS A 90 32.42 -15.32 -7.10
C HIS A 90 31.47 -14.48 -7.96
N CYS A 91 30.75 -15.10 -8.91
CA CYS A 91 29.79 -14.40 -9.76
C CYS A 91 28.53 -13.99 -8.98
N ALA A 92 28.08 -14.81 -8.01
CA ALA A 92 26.99 -14.45 -7.12
C ALA A 92 27.36 -13.27 -6.20
N GLN A 93 28.60 -13.25 -5.68
CA GLN A 93 29.09 -12.15 -4.85
C GLN A 93 29.19 -10.83 -5.63
N GLY A 94 29.72 -10.85 -6.86
CA GLY A 94 29.78 -9.66 -7.71
C GLY A 94 28.40 -9.06 -8.02
N LEU A 95 27.43 -9.91 -8.37
CA LEU A 95 26.05 -9.49 -8.61
C LEU A 95 25.42 -8.88 -7.36
N LYS A 96 25.64 -9.51 -6.20
CA LYS A 96 25.16 -9.00 -4.91
C LYS A 96 25.69 -7.59 -4.62
N ASP A 97 26.99 -7.37 -4.80
CA ASP A 97 27.62 -6.07 -4.54
C ASP A 97 27.09 -4.99 -5.51
N GLU A 98 26.85 -5.33 -6.78
CA GLU A 98 26.23 -4.44 -7.75
C GLU A 98 24.79 -4.07 -7.39
N LEU A 99 23.97 -5.04 -6.97
CA LEU A 99 22.59 -4.80 -6.53
C LEU A 99 22.55 -3.88 -5.31
N HIS A 100 23.42 -4.11 -4.33
CA HIS A 100 23.52 -3.24 -3.15
C HIS A 100 23.93 -1.81 -3.53
N MET A 101 24.93 -1.65 -4.39
CA MET A 101 25.38 -0.33 -4.85
C MET A 101 24.26 0.40 -5.60
N MET A 102 23.51 -0.31 -6.44
CA MET A 102 22.38 0.24 -7.19
C MET A 102 21.24 0.69 -6.26
N VAL A 103 20.83 -0.16 -5.32
CA VAL A 103 19.79 0.15 -4.34
C VAL A 103 20.16 1.38 -3.50
N ASN A 104 21.40 1.44 -3.01
CA ASN A 104 21.87 2.59 -2.24
C ASN A 104 21.87 3.89 -3.06
N LYS A 105 22.30 3.81 -4.33
CA LYS A 105 22.28 4.95 -5.26
C LYS A 105 20.85 5.44 -5.52
N GLN A 106 19.90 4.52 -5.66
CA GLN A 106 18.48 4.83 -5.89
C GLN A 106 17.81 5.44 -4.65
N ILE A 107 18.04 4.88 -3.46
CA ILE A 107 17.48 5.42 -2.19
C ILE A 107 18.02 6.82 -1.88
N SER A 108 19.28 7.07 -2.24
CA SER A 108 19.93 8.37 -2.06
C SER A 108 19.59 9.38 -3.17
N HIS A 109 18.80 8.99 -4.18
CA HIS A 109 18.44 9.84 -5.29
C HIS A 109 17.42 10.92 -4.87
N MET A 110 17.51 12.14 -5.39
CA MET A 110 16.60 13.23 -5.00
C MET A 110 15.18 13.08 -5.55
N ASP A 111 15.05 12.52 -6.76
CA ASP A 111 13.76 12.21 -7.37
C ASP A 111 13.14 10.98 -6.66
N PRO A 112 11.93 11.14 -6.10
CA PRO A 112 11.30 10.12 -5.29
C PRO A 112 10.83 8.89 -6.10
N LYS A 113 10.74 8.99 -7.44
CA LYS A 113 10.53 7.82 -8.32
C LYS A 113 11.68 6.81 -8.20
N TYR A 114 12.92 7.27 -8.20
CA TYR A 114 14.09 6.41 -8.02
C TYR A 114 14.19 5.88 -6.59
N LYS A 115 13.83 6.70 -5.59
CA LYS A 115 13.76 6.22 -4.19
C LYS A 115 12.79 5.05 -4.06
N ALA A 116 11.61 5.14 -4.66
CA ALA A 116 10.62 4.07 -4.66
C ALA A 116 11.16 2.77 -5.28
N ILE A 117 11.82 2.83 -6.43
CA ILE A 117 12.51 1.68 -7.06
C ILE A 117 13.56 1.10 -6.09
N GLY A 118 14.34 1.95 -5.44
CA GLY A 118 15.33 1.54 -4.44
C GLY A 118 14.70 0.85 -3.23
N TYR A 119 13.57 1.35 -2.72
CA TYR A 119 12.85 0.73 -1.60
C TYR A 119 12.27 -0.65 -1.97
N ILE A 120 11.72 -0.79 -3.19
CA ILE A 120 11.30 -2.08 -3.73
C ILE A 120 12.50 -3.04 -3.77
N GLY A 121 13.63 -2.59 -4.32
CA GLY A 121 14.84 -3.39 -4.41
C GLY A 121 15.34 -3.83 -3.04
N MET A 122 15.45 -2.92 -2.08
CA MET A 122 15.82 -3.22 -0.70
C MET A 122 14.92 -4.31 -0.10
N ALA A 123 13.60 -4.16 -0.23
CA ALA A 123 12.65 -5.12 0.31
C ALA A 123 12.84 -6.51 -0.33
N GLN A 124 13.04 -6.59 -1.65
CA GLN A 124 13.29 -7.88 -2.32
C GLN A 124 14.62 -8.53 -1.91
N LEU A 125 15.69 -7.75 -1.76
CA LEU A 125 16.99 -8.27 -1.29
C LEU A 125 16.88 -8.83 0.13
N LEU A 126 16.17 -8.12 1.03
CA LEU A 126 15.90 -8.57 2.39
C LEU A 126 15.20 -9.93 2.39
N ALA A 127 14.22 -10.10 1.52
CA ALA A 127 13.43 -11.32 1.47
C ALA A 127 14.17 -12.54 0.90
N CYS A 128 15.09 -12.30 -0.04
CA CYS A 128 15.82 -13.38 -0.71
C CYS A 128 17.11 -13.77 0.02
N ALA A 129 17.58 -12.97 0.98
CA ALA A 129 18.79 -13.24 1.75
C ALA A 129 18.79 -14.61 2.45
N GLU A 130 17.61 -15.13 2.77
CA GLU A 130 17.44 -16.42 3.46
C GLU A 130 16.61 -17.44 2.68
N CYS A 131 16.14 -17.07 1.49
CA CYS A 131 15.15 -17.89 0.80
C CYS A 131 15.81 -19.02 0.02
N ASP A 132 15.27 -20.23 0.17
CA ASP A 132 15.56 -21.34 -0.75
C ASP A 132 14.75 -21.11 -2.04
N PRO A 133 15.41 -21.03 -3.22
CA PRO A 133 14.71 -20.86 -4.52
C PRO A 133 13.60 -21.89 -4.76
N ARG A 134 13.71 -23.09 -4.18
CA ARG A 134 12.68 -24.14 -4.28
C ARG A 134 11.45 -23.86 -3.41
N ALA A 135 11.61 -23.19 -2.27
CA ALA A 135 10.49 -22.77 -1.43
C ALA A 135 9.69 -21.64 -2.10
N GLU A 136 10.34 -20.77 -2.87
CA GLU A 136 9.67 -19.76 -3.71
C GLU A 136 8.82 -20.39 -4.82
N LEU A 137 9.32 -21.44 -5.46
CA LEU A 137 8.60 -22.13 -6.55
C LEU A 137 7.23 -22.65 -6.09
N GLN A 138 7.13 -23.16 -4.87
CA GLN A 138 5.86 -23.66 -4.30
C GLN A 138 4.83 -22.55 -4.03
N ARG A 139 5.26 -21.28 -3.97
CA ARG A 139 4.39 -20.12 -3.73
C ARG A 139 3.91 -19.45 -5.01
N MET A 140 4.46 -19.81 -6.18
CA MET A 140 4.07 -19.18 -7.44
C MET A 140 2.74 -19.73 -7.98
N PRO A 141 1.79 -18.87 -8.38
CA PRO A 141 0.49 -19.30 -8.92
C PRO A 141 0.60 -20.22 -10.14
N LEU A 142 1.62 -20.00 -10.99
CA LEU A 142 1.86 -20.79 -12.20
C LEU A 142 2.40 -22.21 -11.91
N ALA A 143 3.06 -22.43 -10.77
CA ALA A 143 3.66 -23.72 -10.42
C ALA A 143 2.67 -24.69 -9.75
N ALA A 144 1.53 -24.19 -9.27
CA ALA A 144 0.48 -24.99 -8.66
C ALA A 144 -0.19 -25.98 -9.64
N ALA A 145 -0.07 -25.74 -10.96
CA ALA A 145 -0.66 -26.61 -11.98
C ALA A 145 0.18 -27.87 -12.31
N THR A 146 1.43 -27.97 -11.83
CA THR A 146 2.36 -29.03 -12.24
C THR A 146 2.88 -29.93 -11.11
N SER A 147 2.45 -29.73 -9.87
CA SER A 147 3.01 -30.45 -8.71
C SER A 147 1.99 -31.39 -8.06
N GLY A 148 2.15 -32.69 -8.29
CA GLY A 148 1.55 -33.73 -7.46
C GLY A 148 2.14 -33.71 -6.05
N THR A 149 1.30 -34.04 -5.08
CA THR A 149 1.52 -33.99 -3.63
C THR A 149 2.83 -34.65 -3.19
N THR A 150 3.76 -33.87 -2.63
CA THR A 150 4.74 -34.36 -1.65
C THR A 150 4.97 -33.29 -0.58
N SER A 151 4.35 -33.48 0.58
CA SER A 151 4.66 -32.77 1.82
C SER A 151 6.07 -33.16 2.28
N VAL A 152 6.98 -32.19 2.38
CA VAL A 152 8.26 -32.38 3.07
C VAL A 152 8.32 -31.41 4.23
N SER A 153 7.85 -31.87 5.38
CA SER A 153 8.22 -31.34 6.68
C SER A 153 9.64 -31.81 6.97
N ARG A 154 10.63 -30.90 6.94
CA ARG A 154 11.95 -31.10 7.54
C ARG A 154 12.41 -29.83 8.23
N THR A 155 12.04 -29.73 9.50
CA THR A 155 12.77 -28.97 10.52
C THR A 155 14.04 -29.77 10.86
N GLN A 156 15.14 -29.46 10.21
CA GLN A 156 16.49 -29.81 10.67
C GLN A 156 17.26 -28.51 10.79
N ASP A 157 17.95 -28.37 11.93
CA ASP A 157 18.73 -27.22 12.37
C ASP A 157 19.49 -26.56 11.20
N ARG A 158 18.94 -25.44 10.70
CA ARG A 158 19.61 -24.59 9.72
C ARG A 158 20.52 -23.67 10.51
N GLU A 159 21.83 -23.86 10.43
CA GLU A 159 22.80 -22.85 10.91
C GLU A 159 22.43 -21.48 10.30
N PRO A 160 22.40 -20.40 11.10
CA PRO A 160 22.07 -19.07 10.62
C PRO A 160 23.09 -18.67 9.58
N CYS A 161 22.58 -18.42 8.39
CA CYS A 161 23.36 -18.53 7.18
C CYS A 161 23.38 -17.19 6.41
N LEU A 162 22.94 -16.13 7.09
CA LEU A 162 23.50 -14.81 6.93
C LEU A 162 24.93 -14.86 7.46
N GLY A 163 25.93 -14.81 6.58
CA GLY A 163 27.23 -14.33 7.02
C GLY A 163 27.00 -12.97 7.69
N TYR A 164 27.48 -12.78 8.91
CA TYR A 164 27.31 -11.57 9.73
C TYR A 164 27.41 -10.24 8.95
N GLY A 165 28.19 -10.20 7.86
CA GLY A 165 28.29 -9.06 6.94
C GLY A 165 26.99 -8.67 6.21
N LEU A 166 26.14 -9.62 5.79
CA LEU A 166 24.88 -9.31 5.10
C LEU A 166 23.81 -8.79 6.07
N GLN A 167 23.76 -9.34 7.28
CA GLN A 167 22.87 -8.86 8.34
C GLN A 167 23.25 -7.44 8.75
N ALA A 168 24.54 -7.16 8.95
CA ALA A 168 25.05 -5.82 9.22
C ALA A 168 24.77 -4.84 8.07
N GLN A 169 24.92 -5.28 6.82
CA GLN A 169 24.62 -4.46 5.64
C GLN A 169 23.11 -4.19 5.49
N LEU A 170 22.24 -5.17 5.73
CA LEU A 170 20.78 -4.97 5.73
C LEU A 170 20.34 -4.06 6.87
N GLN A 171 20.90 -4.23 8.07
CA GLN A 171 20.65 -3.33 9.20
C GLN A 171 21.16 -1.91 8.93
N GLN A 172 22.29 -1.77 8.21
CA GLN A 172 22.76 -0.47 7.75
C GLN A 172 21.80 0.15 6.74
N ILE A 173 21.34 -0.58 5.72
CA ILE A 173 20.39 -0.04 4.73
C ILE A 173 19.06 0.34 5.39
N LEU A 174 18.51 -0.53 6.24
CA LEU A 174 17.33 -0.22 7.04
C LEU A 174 17.57 1.01 7.93
N GLY A 175 18.72 1.08 8.60
CA GLY A 175 19.13 2.23 9.42
C GLY A 175 19.21 3.53 8.62
N HIS A 176 19.80 3.51 7.41
CA HIS A 176 19.84 4.68 6.52
C HIS A 176 18.43 5.09 6.10
N CYS A 177 17.55 4.12 5.83
CA CYS A 177 16.16 4.39 5.47
C CYS A 177 15.38 5.05 6.62
N PHE A 178 15.46 4.50 7.84
CA PHE A 178 14.85 5.08 9.04
C PHE A 178 15.45 6.45 9.42
N ASN A 179 16.75 6.67 9.17
CA ASN A 179 17.38 7.96 9.46
C ASN A 179 17.14 9.02 8.36
N SER A 180 16.75 8.60 7.14
CA SER A 180 16.44 9.49 6.01
C SER A 180 15.05 10.13 6.07
N VAL A 181 14.27 9.82 7.10
CA VAL A 181 12.84 10.15 7.30
C VAL A 181 12.55 11.67 7.22
N GLY A 182 13.51 12.54 7.53
CA GLY A 182 13.36 13.99 7.38
C GLY A 182 13.47 14.53 5.94
N HIS A 183 14.15 13.81 5.03
CA HIS A 183 14.47 14.25 3.66
C HIS A 183 13.82 13.36 2.57
N ALA A 184 13.03 12.36 2.98
CA ALA A 184 12.50 11.33 2.09
C ALA A 184 11.35 11.80 1.18
N GLY A 185 10.73 12.96 1.44
CA GLY A 185 9.53 13.38 0.72
C GLY A 185 8.40 12.34 0.83
N GLY A 186 7.41 12.38 -0.05
CA GLY A 186 6.26 11.45 -0.04
C GLY A 186 6.58 9.96 -0.25
N ALA A 187 7.85 9.56 -0.36
CA ALA A 187 8.27 8.18 -0.67
C ALA A 187 8.35 7.25 0.57
N LEU A 188 8.33 7.81 1.79
CA LEU A 188 8.42 7.04 3.03
C LEU A 188 7.23 6.08 3.27
N PRO A 189 5.96 6.50 3.08
CA PRO A 189 4.81 5.59 3.19
C PRO A 189 4.96 4.36 2.28
N HIS A 190 5.42 4.57 1.04
CA HIS A 190 5.62 3.50 0.06
C HIS A 190 6.66 2.48 0.54
N MET A 191 7.75 2.95 1.15
CA MET A 191 8.76 2.07 1.73
C MET A 191 8.17 1.16 2.83
N TYR A 192 7.38 1.72 3.74
CA TYR A 192 6.76 0.93 4.80
C TYR A 192 5.81 -0.12 4.25
N ASP A 193 5.02 0.22 3.23
CA ASP A 193 4.14 -0.76 2.58
C ASP A 193 4.93 -1.87 1.86
N GLU A 194 6.00 -1.53 1.11
CA GLU A 194 6.91 -2.48 0.44
C GLU A 194 7.53 -3.46 1.44
N LEU A 195 8.03 -2.96 2.57
CA LEU A 195 8.53 -3.81 3.65
C LEU A 195 7.42 -4.68 4.23
N ALA A 196 6.25 -4.11 4.54
CA ALA A 196 5.13 -4.86 5.11
C ALA A 196 4.68 -6.01 4.20
N THR A 197 4.68 -5.81 2.89
CA THR A 197 4.27 -6.85 1.93
C THR A 197 5.30 -7.94 1.81
N VAL A 198 6.59 -7.59 1.76
CA VAL A 198 7.66 -8.60 1.75
C VAL A 198 7.62 -9.44 3.03
N LEU A 199 7.44 -8.80 4.18
CA LEU A 199 7.46 -9.46 5.48
C LEU A 199 6.18 -10.23 5.79
N ALA A 200 5.08 -9.96 5.10
CA ALA A 200 3.86 -10.75 5.27
C ALA A 200 4.09 -12.21 4.83
N ASP A 201 4.69 -12.40 3.65
CA ASP A 201 4.68 -13.70 2.97
C ASP A 201 6.04 -14.43 2.98
N ARG A 202 7.16 -13.73 3.26
CA ARG A 202 8.51 -14.27 3.09
C ARG A 202 9.23 -14.52 4.41
N HIS A 203 10.10 -15.53 4.43
CA HIS A 203 10.92 -15.84 5.61
C HIS A 203 12.01 -14.77 5.77
N VAL A 204 12.16 -14.26 7.00
CA VAL A 204 13.20 -13.30 7.37
C VAL A 204 13.73 -13.72 8.73
N ASP A 205 15.03 -13.50 8.94
CA ASP A 205 15.76 -13.82 10.16
C ASP A 205 15.03 -13.25 11.38
N SER A 206 14.88 -14.07 12.42
CA SER A 206 14.16 -13.68 13.62
C SER A 206 14.85 -12.51 14.34
N ALA A 207 16.19 -12.47 14.36
CA ALA A 207 16.92 -11.38 15.01
C ALA A 207 16.79 -10.06 14.23
N LEU A 208 16.82 -10.11 12.89
CA LEU A 208 16.56 -8.96 12.04
C LEU A 208 15.12 -8.45 12.16
N LEU A 209 14.14 -9.36 12.16
CA LEU A 209 12.73 -9.04 12.33
C LEU A 209 12.49 -8.35 13.68
N LYS A 210 13.08 -8.88 14.77
CA LYS A 210 12.99 -8.27 16.11
C LYS A 210 13.59 -6.87 16.15
N SER A 211 14.80 -6.70 15.61
CA SER A 211 15.45 -5.37 15.57
C SER A 211 14.64 -4.35 14.76
N MET A 212 14.00 -4.79 13.68
CA MET A 212 13.12 -3.93 12.88
C MET A 212 11.82 -3.60 13.63
N ALA A 213 11.21 -4.56 14.32
CA ALA A 213 10.02 -4.33 15.13
C ALA A 213 10.28 -3.28 16.22
N GLU A 214 11.41 -3.37 16.92
CA GLU A 214 11.83 -2.39 17.94
C GLU A 214 11.98 -0.98 17.34
N LYS A 215 12.63 -0.86 16.17
CA LYS A 215 12.78 0.42 15.47
C LYS A 215 11.45 1.01 15.00
N VAL A 216 10.58 0.17 14.42
CA VAL A 216 9.26 0.55 13.94
C VAL A 216 8.38 1.03 15.09
N ALA A 217 8.40 0.34 16.23
CA ALA A 217 7.65 0.73 17.42
C ALA A 217 8.16 2.06 18.00
N ALA A 218 9.49 2.25 18.09
CA ALA A 218 10.08 3.50 18.56
C ALA A 218 9.75 4.69 17.63
N GLU A 219 9.76 4.46 16.31
CA GLU A 219 9.38 5.47 15.33
C GLU A 219 7.89 5.81 15.46
N PHE A 220 7.02 4.81 15.62
CA PHE A 220 5.60 5.02 15.79
C PHE A 220 5.28 5.83 17.06
N GLN A 221 5.91 5.46 18.18
CA GLN A 221 5.76 6.17 19.45
C GLN A 221 6.22 7.63 19.35
N SER A 222 7.40 7.87 18.78
CA SER A 222 7.97 9.23 18.70
C SER A 222 7.20 10.14 17.72
N GLN A 223 6.71 9.60 16.61
CA GLN A 223 6.06 10.40 15.57
C GLN A 223 4.56 10.57 15.74
N PHE A 224 3.86 9.56 16.26
CA PHE A 224 2.40 9.50 16.18
C PHE A 224 1.70 9.41 17.53
N LEU A 225 2.39 9.05 18.61
CA LEU A 225 1.80 9.13 19.95
C LEU A 225 1.99 10.51 20.56
N ALA A 226 1.00 10.96 21.32
CA ALA A 226 1.03 12.18 22.12
C ALA A 226 0.25 11.98 23.41
N ASP A 227 0.77 12.48 24.51
CA ASP A 227 0.09 12.47 25.80
C ASP A 227 -1.16 13.34 25.72
N ILE A 228 -2.26 12.83 26.29
CA ILE A 228 -3.51 13.59 26.40
C ILE A 228 -3.34 14.58 27.57
N PRO A 229 -3.48 15.89 27.33
CA PRO A 229 -3.33 16.87 28.39
C PRO A 229 -4.44 16.66 29.44
N MET A 230 -4.04 16.58 30.72
CA MET A 230 -4.93 16.33 31.87
C MET A 230 -5.98 17.42 32.10
N ALA A 231 -5.86 18.56 31.42
CA ALA A 231 -6.83 19.64 31.37
C ALA A 231 -6.57 20.48 30.11
N ASP A 232 -7.62 20.99 29.48
CA ASP A 232 -7.45 22.19 28.65
C ASP A 232 -6.79 23.25 29.53
N PRO A 233 -5.71 23.92 29.08
CA PRO A 233 -5.20 25.06 29.82
C PRO A 233 -6.32 26.10 29.91
N GLU A 234 -7.02 26.13 31.04
CA GLU A 234 -8.01 27.14 31.38
C GLU A 234 -7.37 28.51 31.14
N GLY A 235 -7.88 29.26 30.17
CA GLY A 235 -7.50 30.66 29.98
C GLY A 235 -6.66 31.01 28.73
N LEU A 236 -6.69 30.22 27.65
CA LEU A 236 -6.34 30.80 26.34
C LEU A 236 -7.55 31.58 25.79
N PRO A 237 -7.41 32.88 25.48
CA PRO A 237 -8.55 33.71 25.08
C PRO A 237 -9.28 33.12 23.87
N GLU A 238 -10.61 33.07 23.95
CA GLU A 238 -11.52 32.72 22.84
C GLU A 238 -11.50 33.72 21.68
N ASP A 239 -10.69 34.79 21.77
CA ASP A 239 -10.62 35.89 20.79
C ASP A 239 -9.96 35.54 19.44
N GLY A 240 -9.55 34.29 19.23
CA GLY A 240 -9.15 33.83 17.91
C GLY A 240 -10.38 33.34 17.15
N GLY A 241 -10.92 34.13 16.22
CA GLY A 241 -12.13 33.79 15.44
C GLY A 241 -12.14 32.39 14.79
N ALA A 242 -13.23 32.02 14.11
CA ALA A 242 -13.54 30.64 13.66
C ALA A 242 -12.35 29.79 13.14
N ALA A 243 -11.43 30.36 12.35
CA ALA A 243 -10.23 29.67 11.86
C ALA A 243 -9.23 29.26 12.97
N ALA A 244 -9.02 30.13 13.97
CA ALA A 244 -8.14 29.82 15.09
C ALA A 244 -8.76 28.77 16.02
N SER A 245 -10.09 28.81 16.23
CA SER A 245 -10.82 27.76 16.94
C SER A 245 -10.72 26.41 16.23
N PHE A 246 -10.95 26.37 14.91
CA PHE A 246 -10.81 25.15 14.10
C PHE A 246 -9.41 24.52 14.19
N ARG A 247 -8.36 25.35 14.18
CA ARG A 247 -6.96 24.88 14.28
C ARG A 247 -6.55 24.45 15.69
N ARG A 248 -7.39 24.66 16.71
CA ARG A 248 -7.12 24.10 18.05
C ARG A 248 -7.17 22.58 17.97
N GLN A 249 -6.20 21.96 18.61
CA GLN A 249 -6.12 20.51 18.67
C GLN A 249 -7.15 20.00 19.66
N ARG A 250 -7.92 18.99 19.25
CA ARG A 250 -8.91 18.33 20.09
C ARG A 250 -8.70 16.83 20.04
N VAL A 251 -8.94 16.19 21.18
CA VAL A 251 -8.99 14.74 21.29
C VAL A 251 -10.39 14.31 20.88
N LEU A 252 -10.49 13.60 19.76
CA LEU A 252 -11.76 13.16 19.16
C LEU A 252 -11.84 11.63 19.12
N TYR A 253 -13.08 11.12 19.04
CA TYR A 253 -13.37 9.68 18.84
C TYR A 253 -12.78 8.77 19.91
N GLN A 254 -12.87 9.20 21.17
CA GLN A 254 -12.48 8.42 22.34
C GLN A 254 -13.46 7.26 22.56
N LEU A 255 -12.92 6.07 22.85
CA LEU A 255 -13.70 4.85 23.10
C LEU A 255 -13.73 4.48 24.59
N GLU A 256 -12.75 4.93 25.36
CA GLU A 256 -12.58 4.64 26.78
C GLU A 256 -12.23 5.94 27.52
N GLU A 257 -12.78 6.16 28.71
CA GLU A 257 -12.61 7.40 29.47
C GLU A 257 -11.17 7.62 29.97
N ASP A 258 -10.45 6.53 30.29
CA ASP A 258 -9.13 6.55 30.93
C ASP A 258 -7.94 6.52 29.94
N CYS A 259 -8.09 7.13 28.76
CA CYS A 259 -6.99 7.18 27.79
C CYS A 259 -5.93 8.22 28.21
N GLU A 260 -4.68 7.78 28.38
CA GLU A 260 -3.53 8.68 28.64
C GLU A 260 -2.84 9.14 27.35
N VAL A 261 -3.00 8.40 26.25
CA VAL A 261 -2.26 8.61 25.00
C VAL A 261 -3.23 8.69 23.81
N SER A 262 -2.92 9.58 22.86
CA SER A 262 -3.67 9.83 21.63
C SER A 262 -2.83 9.62 20.37
N ILE A 263 -3.51 9.37 19.24
CA ILE A 263 -2.91 9.23 17.91
C ILE A 263 -2.95 10.57 17.18
N ARG A 264 -1.78 11.04 16.73
CA ARG A 264 -1.63 12.23 15.89
C ARG A 264 -1.87 11.88 14.43
N ALA A 265 -3.09 12.09 13.95
CA ALA A 265 -3.47 11.73 12.58
C ALA A 265 -3.13 12.81 11.52
N ALA A 266 -2.92 14.06 11.92
CA ALA A 266 -2.72 15.19 11.01
C ALA A 266 -1.53 16.07 11.45
N PRO A 267 -0.91 16.83 10.53
CA PRO A 267 0.16 17.75 10.89
C PRO A 267 -0.33 18.75 11.93
N LEU A 268 0.36 18.80 13.06
CA LEU A 268 -0.03 19.62 14.21
C LEU A 268 0.21 21.11 13.97
N HIS A 269 1.09 21.43 13.02
CA HIS A 269 1.52 22.77 12.69
C HIS A 269 1.62 22.90 11.17
N GLY A 270 1.27 24.07 10.62
CA GLY A 270 1.29 24.33 9.17
C GLY A 270 2.66 24.21 8.47
N SER A 271 3.73 23.94 9.22
CA SER A 271 5.09 23.68 8.71
C SER A 271 5.37 22.19 8.47
N GLU A 272 4.51 21.28 8.94
CA GLU A 272 4.75 19.85 8.85
C GLU A 272 4.28 19.29 7.51
N SER A 273 5.12 18.47 6.87
CA SER A 273 4.79 17.83 5.60
C SER A 273 3.66 16.81 5.78
N PRO A 274 2.59 16.87 4.96
CA PRO A 274 1.52 15.85 4.94
C PRO A 274 2.01 14.42 4.70
N ALA A 275 3.22 14.26 4.13
CA ALA A 275 3.85 12.95 3.95
C ALA A 275 4.07 12.22 5.28
N ARG A 276 4.26 12.95 6.40
CA ARG A 276 4.39 12.34 7.73
C ARG A 276 3.08 11.70 8.17
N SER A 277 1.97 12.42 8.10
CA SER A 277 0.65 11.87 8.40
C SER A 277 0.27 10.71 7.47
N TRP A 278 0.72 10.75 6.21
CA TRP A 278 0.55 9.63 5.28
C TRP A 278 1.36 8.38 5.67
N SER A 279 2.45 8.54 6.41
CA SER A 279 3.22 7.39 6.90
C SER A 279 2.58 6.69 8.10
N LEU A 280 1.63 7.31 8.81
CA LEU A 280 0.97 6.75 9.99
C LEU A 280 0.44 5.32 9.75
N PHE A 281 -0.50 5.19 8.81
CA PHE A 281 -1.13 3.90 8.51
C PHE A 281 -0.18 2.92 7.81
N SER A 282 0.82 3.42 7.07
CA SER A 282 1.79 2.56 6.37
C SER A 282 2.78 1.94 7.35
N LEU A 283 3.26 2.74 8.32
CA LEU A 283 4.11 2.30 9.42
C LEU A 283 3.35 1.35 10.35
N PHE A 284 2.08 1.67 10.66
CA PHE A 284 1.25 0.80 11.48
C PHE A 284 1.02 -0.56 10.84
N ARG A 285 0.77 -0.61 9.53
CA ARG A 285 0.71 -1.87 8.77
C ARG A 285 1.98 -2.69 8.94
N LEU A 286 3.16 -2.07 8.78
CA LEU A 286 4.44 -2.74 9.00
C LEU A 286 4.57 -3.26 10.43
N MET A 287 4.18 -2.46 11.44
CA MET A 287 4.18 -2.85 12.84
C MET A 287 3.29 -4.07 13.10
N GLN A 288 2.08 -4.12 12.53
CA GLN A 288 1.17 -5.26 12.63
C GLN A 288 1.79 -6.54 12.05
N ILE A 289 2.45 -6.44 10.89
CA ILE A 289 3.11 -7.59 10.27
C ILE A 289 4.26 -8.08 11.14
N CYS A 290 5.09 -7.17 11.67
CA CYS A 290 6.15 -7.54 12.62
C CYS A 290 5.59 -8.24 13.86
N GLU A 291 4.55 -7.69 14.48
CA GLU A 291 3.91 -8.26 15.68
C GLU A 291 3.38 -9.67 15.42
N ARG A 292 2.61 -9.86 14.33
CA ARG A 292 2.08 -11.18 13.96
C ARG A 292 3.20 -12.19 13.72
N ARG A 293 4.30 -11.76 13.10
CA ARG A 293 5.42 -12.64 12.77
C ARG A 293 6.25 -13.01 13.99
N LEU A 294 6.25 -12.19 15.04
CA LEU A 294 6.96 -12.44 16.30
C LEU A 294 6.10 -13.17 17.35
N ASN A 295 4.77 -13.08 17.24
CA ASN A 295 3.84 -13.58 18.25
C ASN A 295 2.82 -14.58 17.67
N ASP A 296 3.26 -15.51 16.83
CA ASP A 296 2.44 -16.61 16.30
C ASP A 296 1.08 -16.19 15.69
N GLY A 297 1.07 -15.07 14.97
CA GLY A 297 -0.11 -14.49 14.33
C GLY A 297 -0.96 -13.60 15.24
N SER A 298 -0.63 -13.50 16.54
CA SER A 298 -1.32 -12.62 17.48
C SER A 298 -0.94 -11.15 17.27
N VAL A 299 -1.92 -10.25 17.49
CA VAL A 299 -1.74 -8.79 17.52
C VAL A 299 -2.07 -8.20 18.90
N ALA A 300 -2.13 -9.05 19.93
CA ALA A 300 -2.58 -8.66 21.25
C ALA A 300 -1.75 -7.51 21.87
N GLY A 301 -0.45 -7.46 21.60
CA GLY A 301 0.44 -6.40 22.11
C GLY A 301 0.12 -5.01 21.54
N LEU A 302 -0.55 -4.94 20.38
CA LEU A 302 -0.95 -3.68 19.74
C LEU A 302 -2.37 -3.24 20.13
N ARG A 303 -3.13 -4.06 20.85
CA ARG A 303 -4.54 -3.80 21.19
C ARG A 303 -4.80 -2.43 21.83
N PRO A 304 -3.93 -1.88 22.71
CA PRO A 304 -4.15 -0.54 23.28
C PRO A 304 -4.35 0.56 22.22
N VAL A 305 -3.69 0.43 21.06
CA VAL A 305 -3.78 1.40 19.95
C VAL A 305 -5.19 1.49 19.35
N LEU A 306 -6.01 0.43 19.48
CA LEU A 306 -7.39 0.40 18.99
C LEU A 306 -8.31 1.38 19.75
N ALA A 307 -8.08 1.49 21.06
CA ALA A 307 -8.86 2.35 21.95
C ALA A 307 -8.40 3.81 21.90
N CYS A 308 -7.14 4.08 21.50
CA CYS A 308 -6.57 5.42 21.46
C CYS A 308 -7.47 6.41 20.70
N PRO A 309 -7.79 7.57 21.29
CA PRO A 309 -8.46 8.65 20.59
C PRO A 309 -7.50 9.31 19.58
N VAL A 310 -8.06 10.18 18.75
CA VAL A 310 -7.30 10.88 17.70
C VAL A 310 -7.14 12.34 18.06
N LEU A 311 -5.90 12.82 18.11
CA LEU A 311 -5.56 14.24 18.24
C LEU A 311 -5.48 14.87 16.85
N CYS A 312 -6.40 15.80 16.57
CA CYS A 312 -6.45 16.50 15.28
C CYS A 312 -7.17 17.87 15.39
N CYS A 313 -7.28 18.60 14.27
CA CYS A 313 -8.09 19.81 14.22
C CYS A 313 -9.58 19.51 14.41
N ASP A 314 -10.39 20.52 14.68
CA ASP A 314 -11.80 20.31 15.01
C ASP A 314 -12.61 19.83 13.79
N LEU A 315 -12.79 18.52 13.68
CA LEU A 315 -13.60 17.90 12.63
C LEU A 315 -15.12 18.04 12.86
N GLN A 316 -15.57 18.58 14.01
CA GLN A 316 -17.00 18.90 14.23
C GLN A 316 -17.47 20.00 13.28
N VAL A 317 -16.55 20.81 12.72
CA VAL A 317 -16.88 21.77 11.67
C VAL A 317 -17.52 21.12 10.43
N LEU A 318 -17.30 19.81 10.22
CA LEU A 318 -17.89 19.05 9.12
C LEU A 318 -19.36 18.67 9.37
N ASP A 319 -19.87 18.84 10.59
CA ASP A 319 -21.28 18.60 10.93
C ASP A 319 -22.19 19.70 10.40
N ASP A 320 -21.70 20.94 10.36
CA ASP A 320 -22.42 22.11 9.87
C ASP A 320 -21.71 22.72 8.65
N LEU A 321 -22.32 22.52 7.47
CA LEU A 321 -21.79 23.03 6.20
C LEU A 321 -21.62 24.55 6.19
N SER A 322 -22.38 25.30 6.99
CA SER A 322 -22.25 26.75 7.07
C SER A 322 -20.94 27.15 7.79
N GLN A 323 -20.60 26.46 8.87
CA GLN A 323 -19.34 26.65 9.61
C GLN A 323 -18.15 26.23 8.75
N PHE A 324 -18.25 25.11 8.04
CA PHE A 324 -17.22 24.67 7.10
C PHE A 324 -16.99 25.69 5.97
N GLN A 325 -18.05 26.26 5.38
CA GLN A 325 -17.93 27.27 4.32
C GLN A 325 -17.32 28.58 4.83
N ALA A 326 -17.56 28.94 6.09
CA ALA A 326 -16.99 30.12 6.73
C ALA A 326 -15.46 30.02 6.93
N LEU A 327 -14.89 28.81 6.89
CA LEU A 327 -13.44 28.63 6.99
C LEU A 327 -12.71 29.14 5.72
N PRO A 328 -11.47 29.64 5.88
CA PRO A 328 -10.56 29.89 4.77
C PRO A 328 -10.34 28.64 3.91
N ALA A 329 -10.06 28.81 2.61
CA ALA A 329 -9.84 27.68 1.69
C ALA A 329 -8.74 26.71 2.16
N THR A 330 -7.64 27.23 2.73
CA THR A 330 -6.54 26.41 3.28
C THR A 330 -6.99 25.55 4.47
N ASP A 331 -7.92 26.06 5.28
CA ASP A 331 -8.44 25.36 6.45
C ASP A 331 -9.49 24.32 6.06
N ARG A 332 -10.27 24.60 5.01
CA ARG A 332 -11.15 23.60 4.39
C ARG A 332 -10.35 22.43 3.80
N ASP A 333 -9.25 22.73 3.10
CA ASP A 333 -8.34 21.69 2.60
C ASP A 333 -7.72 20.88 3.75
N LEU A 334 -7.32 21.53 4.84
CA LEU A 334 -6.80 20.86 6.03
C LEU A 334 -7.86 19.97 6.70
N ALA A 335 -9.11 20.42 6.83
CA ALA A 335 -10.20 19.64 7.41
C ALA A 335 -10.44 18.34 6.61
N LEU A 336 -10.52 18.46 5.28
CA LEU A 336 -10.73 17.33 4.38
C LEU A 336 -9.52 16.37 4.38
N LEU A 337 -8.29 16.89 4.39
CA LEU A 337 -7.06 16.09 4.51
C LEU A 337 -6.98 15.34 5.84
N THR A 338 -7.27 16.02 6.95
CA THR A 338 -7.32 15.42 8.28
C THR A 338 -8.36 14.30 8.32
N GLY A 339 -9.58 14.55 7.85
CA GLY A 339 -10.61 13.52 7.80
C GLY A 339 -10.17 12.30 6.98
N LEU A 340 -9.52 12.51 5.83
CA LEU A 340 -8.96 11.44 5.02
C LEU A 340 -7.87 10.63 5.76
N PHE A 341 -6.97 11.29 6.48
CA PHE A 341 -5.97 10.61 7.30
C PHE A 341 -6.59 9.75 8.40
N VAL A 342 -7.63 10.28 9.06
CA VAL A 342 -8.35 9.58 10.12
C VAL A 342 -9.10 8.37 9.58
N VAL A 343 -9.77 8.48 8.43
CA VAL A 343 -10.42 7.34 7.75
C VAL A 343 -9.38 6.27 7.42
N ASN A 344 -8.27 6.64 6.79
CA ASN A 344 -7.21 5.70 6.42
C ASN A 344 -6.56 5.02 7.65
N TRP A 345 -6.39 5.77 8.73
CA TRP A 345 -5.94 5.24 10.02
C TRP A 345 -6.86 4.13 10.52
N TRP A 346 -8.17 4.41 10.61
CA TRP A 346 -9.11 3.41 11.11
C TRP A 346 -9.27 2.22 10.17
N ILE A 347 -9.18 2.41 8.85
CA ILE A 347 -9.17 1.29 7.91
C ILE A 347 -7.99 0.36 8.18
N GLU A 348 -6.79 0.89 8.43
CA GLU A 348 -5.64 0.04 8.76
C GLU A 348 -5.78 -0.62 10.14
N VAL A 349 -6.43 0.05 11.09
CA VAL A 349 -6.82 -0.55 12.38
C VAL A 349 -7.79 -1.73 12.15
N LEU A 350 -8.82 -1.56 11.34
CA LEU A 350 -9.72 -2.67 10.98
C LEU A 350 -8.96 -3.82 10.31
N ASN A 351 -8.02 -3.53 9.40
CA ASN A 351 -7.17 -4.54 8.77
C ASN A 351 -6.22 -5.25 9.75
N GLY A 352 -5.83 -4.58 10.83
CA GLY A 352 -4.97 -5.12 11.88
C GLY A 352 -5.66 -6.13 12.79
N PHE A 353 -6.91 -5.85 13.14
CA PHE A 353 -7.60 -6.55 14.22
C PHE A 353 -8.83 -7.33 13.76
N ALA A 354 -9.13 -7.41 12.47
CA ALA A 354 -10.32 -8.10 11.94
C ALA A 354 -10.52 -9.54 12.49
N ASP A 355 -9.43 -10.26 12.75
CA ASP A 355 -9.44 -11.62 13.27
C ASP A 355 -9.37 -11.70 14.81
N ASP A 356 -9.15 -10.57 15.51
CA ASP A 356 -9.04 -10.50 16.98
C ASP A 356 -10.43 -10.32 17.63
N MET A 357 -11.10 -11.43 17.92
CA MET A 357 -12.44 -11.46 18.55
C MET A 357 -12.60 -10.55 19.79
N PRO A 358 -11.64 -10.49 20.75
CA PRO A 358 -11.74 -9.58 21.91
C PRO A 358 -11.88 -8.10 21.54
N SER A 359 -11.39 -7.71 20.36
CA SER A 359 -11.43 -6.34 19.86
C SER A 359 -12.74 -5.98 19.16
N ALA A 360 -13.65 -6.94 18.94
CA ALA A 360 -14.83 -6.75 18.11
C ALA A 360 -15.67 -5.49 18.44
N PRO A 361 -16.02 -5.18 19.70
CA PRO A 361 -16.83 -3.99 20.01
C PRO A 361 -16.19 -2.69 19.52
N PHE A 362 -14.89 -2.53 19.74
CA PHE A 362 -14.15 -1.37 19.29
C PHE A 362 -14.05 -1.32 17.76
N LEU A 363 -13.89 -2.47 17.09
CA LEU A 363 -13.86 -2.52 15.61
C LEU A 363 -15.18 -2.10 14.99
N LEU A 364 -16.31 -2.56 15.56
CA LEU A 364 -17.63 -2.14 15.09
C LEU A 364 -17.84 -0.63 15.29
N GLN A 365 -17.40 -0.10 16.43
CA GLN A 365 -17.47 1.34 16.70
C GLN A 365 -16.58 2.15 15.75
N ARG A 366 -15.35 1.69 15.46
CA ARG A 366 -14.47 2.35 14.46
C ARG A 366 -15.06 2.28 13.05
N LEU A 367 -15.68 1.16 12.67
CA LEU A 367 -16.40 1.04 11.40
C LEU A 367 -17.55 2.06 11.31
N HIS A 368 -18.29 2.24 12.42
CA HIS A 368 -19.34 3.25 12.50
C HIS A 368 -18.76 4.67 12.32
N HIS A 369 -17.66 4.99 13.01
CA HIS A 369 -16.98 6.28 12.85
C HIS A 369 -16.48 6.52 11.41
N ILE A 370 -15.96 5.49 10.72
CA ILE A 370 -15.59 5.58 9.30
C ILE A 370 -16.83 5.97 8.47
N CYS A 371 -17.95 5.26 8.62
CA CYS A 371 -19.16 5.52 7.85
C CYS A 371 -19.69 6.94 8.06
N GLN A 372 -19.69 7.41 9.32
CA GLN A 372 -20.10 8.78 9.65
C GLN A 372 -19.17 9.80 9.01
N LEU A 373 -17.85 9.64 9.17
CA LEU A 373 -16.86 10.60 8.68
C LEU A 373 -16.80 10.65 7.15
N GLU A 374 -16.87 9.51 6.46
CA GLU A 374 -16.99 9.47 5.00
C GLU A 374 -18.22 10.24 4.52
N THR A 375 -19.38 10.06 5.19
CA THR A 375 -20.60 10.79 4.84
C THR A 375 -20.44 12.31 5.04
N LYS A 376 -19.76 12.75 6.11
CA LYS A 376 -19.48 14.18 6.34
C LYS A 376 -18.53 14.74 5.29
N LEU A 377 -17.47 13.99 4.94
CA LEU A 377 -16.50 14.36 3.91
C LEU A 377 -17.16 14.49 2.53
N ASP A 378 -18.03 13.54 2.17
CA ASP A 378 -18.77 13.58 0.89
C ASP A 378 -19.62 14.85 0.77
N ARG A 379 -20.33 15.24 1.84
CA ARG A 379 -21.12 16.49 1.88
C ARG A 379 -20.22 17.72 1.76
N ALA A 380 -19.14 17.77 2.54
CA ALA A 380 -18.21 18.91 2.53
C ALA A 380 -17.54 19.09 1.15
N MET A 381 -17.15 18.00 0.50
CA MET A 381 -16.56 18.00 -0.84
C MET A 381 -17.54 18.46 -1.93
N SER A 382 -18.84 18.20 -1.77
CA SER A 382 -19.86 18.69 -2.72
C SER A 382 -19.92 20.22 -2.81
N VAL A 383 -19.49 20.90 -1.74
CA VAL A 383 -19.47 22.36 -1.61
C VAL A 383 -18.08 22.94 -1.92
N HIS A 384 -17.01 22.18 -1.65
CA HIS A 384 -15.62 22.58 -1.94
C HIS A 384 -15.05 21.86 -3.16
N SER A 385 -15.61 22.15 -4.34
CA SER A 385 -15.25 21.47 -5.60
C SER A 385 -13.81 21.72 -6.08
N SER A 386 -13.13 22.74 -5.54
CA SER A 386 -11.71 23.04 -5.80
C SER A 386 -10.74 22.19 -4.97
N PHE A 387 -11.22 21.20 -4.21
CA PHE A 387 -10.37 20.31 -3.42
C PHE A 387 -9.45 19.47 -4.32
N THR A 388 -8.28 20.01 -4.59
CA THR A 388 -7.09 19.29 -5.05
C THR A 388 -5.89 19.85 -4.30
N PRO A 389 -5.72 19.52 -3.01
CA PRO A 389 -4.60 20.04 -2.24
C PRO A 389 -3.29 19.73 -2.97
N ASP A 390 -2.37 20.69 -3.04
CA ASP A 390 -1.05 20.48 -3.63
C ASP A 390 -0.30 19.32 -2.92
N ALA A 391 -0.64 19.07 -1.65
CA ALA A 391 -0.23 17.89 -0.90
C ALA A 391 -0.69 16.57 -1.54
N ILE A 392 -1.95 16.51 -1.97
CA ILE A 392 -2.51 15.38 -2.71
C ILE A 392 -1.90 15.34 -4.10
N ARG A 393 -1.69 16.47 -4.80
CA ARG A 393 -1.05 16.49 -6.13
C ARG A 393 0.42 16.03 -6.10
N SER A 394 1.17 16.35 -5.05
CA SER A 394 2.55 15.88 -4.84
C SER A 394 2.59 14.38 -4.53
N LEU A 395 1.65 13.91 -3.70
CA LEU A 395 1.50 12.50 -3.34
C LEU A 395 0.98 11.65 -4.51
N LEU A 396 -0.04 12.13 -5.22
CA LEU A 396 -0.54 11.60 -6.49
C LEU A 396 0.51 11.71 -7.59
N GLY A 397 1.34 12.74 -7.58
CA GLY A 397 2.44 12.93 -8.53
C GLY A 397 3.51 11.87 -8.35
N LEU A 398 3.78 11.45 -7.11
CA LEU A 398 4.63 10.30 -6.83
C LEU A 398 4.00 8.98 -7.32
N ILE A 399 2.71 8.80 -7.03
CA ILE A 399 1.95 7.58 -7.39
C ILE A 399 1.74 7.50 -8.91
N GLY A 400 1.58 8.65 -9.58
CA GLY A 400 1.50 8.82 -11.02
C GLY A 400 2.86 8.75 -11.72
N ALA A 401 3.96 9.16 -11.09
CA ALA A 401 5.32 8.94 -11.59
C ALA A 401 5.71 7.45 -11.57
N LEU A 402 5.04 6.66 -10.73
CA LEU A 402 5.10 5.19 -10.69
C LEU A 402 4.04 4.52 -11.61
N ALA A 403 3.11 5.29 -12.18
CA ALA A 403 2.22 4.80 -13.22
C ALA A 403 2.98 4.73 -14.56
N PRO A 404 2.66 3.77 -15.44
CA PRO A 404 3.35 3.63 -16.71
C PRO A 404 3.21 4.93 -17.54
N GLU A 405 4.33 5.53 -17.94
CA GLU A 405 4.30 6.62 -18.93
C GLU A 405 3.76 6.07 -20.26
N ALA A 406 3.00 6.90 -20.98
CA ALA A 406 2.58 6.56 -22.34
C ALA A 406 3.82 6.20 -23.19
N PRO A 407 3.72 5.19 -24.08
CA PRO A 407 4.87 4.66 -24.79
C PRO A 407 5.56 5.76 -25.61
N LYS A 408 6.77 6.15 -25.19
CA LYS A 408 7.64 7.03 -25.99
C LYS A 408 8.24 6.21 -27.13
N ARG A 409 8.30 6.83 -28.31
CA ARG A 409 8.82 6.19 -29.53
C ARG A 409 10.27 5.72 -29.29
N PRO A 410 10.67 4.55 -29.80
CA PRO A 410 12.01 4.02 -29.60
C PRO A 410 13.02 4.93 -30.30
N GLY A 411 13.86 5.64 -29.54
CA GLY A 411 14.92 6.49 -30.07
C GLY A 411 15.42 7.62 -29.15
N GLU A 412 14.61 8.10 -28.20
CA GLU A 412 14.97 9.30 -27.41
C GLU A 412 15.69 9.00 -26.07
N ALA A 413 15.61 7.77 -25.55
CA ALA A 413 16.25 7.40 -24.27
C ALA A 413 17.80 7.39 -24.33
N LEU A 414 18.38 7.26 -25.52
CA LEU A 414 19.83 7.13 -25.72
C LEU A 414 20.61 8.47 -25.65
N LEU A 415 19.92 9.62 -25.62
CA LEU A 415 20.58 10.93 -25.62
C LEU A 415 20.79 11.56 -24.23
N LEU A 416 20.11 11.07 -23.18
CA LEU A 416 20.21 11.67 -21.85
C LEU A 416 21.43 11.18 -21.04
N PHE A 417 21.96 9.99 -21.31
CA PHE A 417 23.11 9.44 -20.58
C PHE A 417 24.49 9.84 -21.15
N ARG A 418 24.56 10.46 -22.34
CA ARG A 418 25.85 10.75 -23.01
C ARG A 418 26.37 12.18 -22.83
N LYS A 419 25.63 13.08 -22.16
CA LYS A 419 26.07 14.49 -21.96
C LYS A 419 26.81 14.79 -20.65
N GLN A 420 26.99 13.84 -19.74
CA GLN A 420 27.76 14.07 -18.50
C GLN A 420 29.07 13.27 -18.46
N LYS A 421 30.06 13.68 -19.27
CA LYS A 421 31.48 13.36 -19.02
C LYS A 421 32.43 14.40 -19.63
N GLN A 422 32.93 15.30 -18.76
CA GLN A 422 34.19 16.09 -18.81
C GLN A 422 34.34 17.18 -19.90
N LYS A 423 34.91 18.39 -19.67
CA LYS A 423 36.04 18.86 -18.82
C LYS A 423 35.95 20.42 -18.64
N PRO A 424 36.74 21.06 -17.75
CA PRO A 424 36.67 22.50 -17.48
C PRO A 424 37.57 23.33 -18.41
N LYS A 425 37.19 24.58 -18.71
CA LYS A 425 38.08 25.61 -19.29
C LYS A 425 37.58 27.03 -18.94
N PRO A 426 38.44 28.07 -19.02
CA PRO A 426 38.52 29.15 -18.04
C PRO A 426 37.87 30.46 -18.53
N ALA A 427 37.84 31.43 -17.62
CA ALA A 427 37.27 32.77 -17.74
C ALA A 427 37.73 33.58 -18.96
N ALA A 428 36.78 34.28 -19.60
CA ALA A 428 36.93 35.63 -20.15
C ALA A 428 35.57 36.21 -20.65
N SER A 429 35.23 37.37 -20.10
CA SER A 429 34.70 38.58 -20.75
C SER A 429 33.29 38.65 -21.37
N GLN A 430 32.55 39.65 -20.87
CA GLN A 430 31.34 40.32 -21.38
C GLN A 430 31.51 40.84 -22.83
N VAL A 431 30.43 40.84 -23.63
CA VAL A 431 29.93 41.99 -24.45
C VAL A 431 28.44 41.76 -24.77
N ASP A 432 27.65 42.83 -24.67
CA ASP A 432 26.23 43.00 -25.01
C ASP A 432 25.87 42.81 -26.50
N ALA A 433 24.61 42.42 -26.78
CA ALA A 433 23.82 42.96 -27.90
C ALA A 433 22.34 42.54 -27.80
N GLU A 434 21.48 43.52 -28.00
CA GLU A 434 20.00 43.57 -27.97
C GLU A 434 19.30 42.90 -29.18
N GLU A 435 17.96 42.77 -29.04
CA GLU A 435 16.92 42.50 -30.05
C GLU A 435 16.87 41.05 -30.61
N ASP A 436 15.72 40.36 -30.70
CA ASP A 436 14.40 40.80 -31.12
C ASP A 436 13.33 39.76 -30.70
N ARG A 437 12.14 40.21 -30.29
CA ARG A 437 11.00 39.32 -29.96
C ARG A 437 10.10 39.19 -31.19
N PRO A 438 9.55 38.00 -31.43
CA PRO A 438 8.16 37.88 -31.83
C PRO A 438 7.34 37.17 -30.75
N ASN A 439 6.26 37.82 -30.37
CA ASN A 439 5.20 37.31 -29.53
C ASN A 439 4.49 36.12 -30.23
N PRO A 440 4.12 35.06 -29.49
CA PRO A 440 2.90 34.34 -29.84
C PRO A 440 2.00 34.18 -28.62
N GLU A 441 0.82 34.78 -28.78
CA GLU A 441 -0.50 34.22 -28.51
C GLU A 441 -0.73 33.43 -27.21
N ALA A 442 -1.68 33.95 -26.45
CA ALA A 442 -2.29 33.35 -25.28
C ALA A 442 -2.76 31.90 -25.56
N VAL A 443 -2.00 30.94 -25.03
CA VAL A 443 -2.49 29.58 -24.81
C VAL A 443 -3.19 29.58 -23.45
N GLY A 444 -4.52 29.63 -23.49
CA GLY A 444 -5.36 29.45 -22.29
C GLY A 444 -5.09 28.11 -21.61
N PRO A 445 -5.41 27.97 -20.31
CA PRO A 445 -5.20 26.73 -19.59
C PRO A 445 -6.07 25.62 -20.21
N THR A 446 -5.41 24.64 -20.82
CA THR A 446 -6.05 23.39 -21.25
C THR A 446 -6.59 22.67 -20.03
N THR A 447 -7.90 22.72 -19.87
CA THR A 447 -8.69 21.94 -18.94
C THR A 447 -8.57 20.46 -19.30
N THR A 448 -7.81 19.69 -18.54
CA THR A 448 -7.98 18.23 -18.45
C THR A 448 -9.16 17.93 -17.53
N ASP A 449 -10.36 18.28 -18.01
CA ASP A 449 -11.62 18.01 -17.33
C ASP A 449 -12.03 16.56 -17.66
N LEU A 450 -11.45 15.60 -16.93
CA LEU A 450 -11.97 14.23 -16.88
C LEU A 450 -13.24 14.24 -16.03
N GLY A 451 -14.38 14.42 -16.69
CA GLY A 451 -15.74 14.47 -16.11
C GLY A 451 -16.20 13.16 -15.46
N LEU A 452 -15.58 12.78 -14.36
CA LEU A 452 -16.09 11.78 -13.41
C LEU A 452 -16.58 12.50 -12.15
N PRO A 453 -17.73 12.10 -11.55
CA PRO A 453 -18.23 12.72 -10.33
C PRO A 453 -17.15 12.65 -9.23
N HIS A 454 -16.95 13.78 -8.54
CA HIS A 454 -15.88 14.04 -7.56
C HIS A 454 -15.66 12.94 -6.51
N LEU A 455 -16.68 12.12 -6.24
CA LEU A 455 -16.64 10.95 -5.35
C LEU A 455 -15.58 9.89 -5.75
N GLY A 456 -15.30 9.73 -7.05
CA GLY A 456 -14.32 8.76 -7.54
C GLY A 456 -12.90 9.07 -7.07
N ARG A 457 -12.53 10.36 -7.00
CA ARG A 457 -11.18 10.79 -6.60
C ARG A 457 -10.92 10.61 -5.10
N PHE A 458 -11.94 10.75 -4.25
CA PHE A 458 -11.79 10.51 -2.81
C PHE A 458 -11.57 9.02 -2.52
N GLN A 459 -12.36 8.15 -3.16
CA GLN A 459 -12.25 6.71 -2.99
C GLN A 459 -10.93 6.12 -3.51
N GLU A 460 -10.28 6.79 -4.46
CA GLU A 460 -8.92 6.45 -4.88
C GLU A 460 -7.88 6.70 -3.77
N LEU A 461 -8.10 7.70 -2.90
CA LEU A 461 -7.17 8.06 -1.83
C LEU A 461 -7.40 7.28 -0.53
N VAL A 462 -8.52 6.56 -0.44
CA VAL A 462 -8.86 5.72 0.70
C VAL A 462 -8.20 4.35 0.53
N ARG A 463 -7.52 3.87 1.57
CA ARG A 463 -6.90 2.55 1.61
C ARG A 463 -7.96 1.47 1.45
N PRO A 464 -7.65 0.38 0.74
CA PRO A 464 -8.57 -0.74 0.67
C PRO A 464 -8.63 -1.46 2.02
N LEU A 465 -9.81 -1.98 2.35
CA LEU A 465 -9.90 -3.02 3.37
C LEU A 465 -9.10 -4.25 2.89
N GLY A 466 -8.50 -4.99 3.82
CA GLY A 466 -7.85 -6.27 3.53
C GLY A 466 -8.86 -7.29 2.98
N GLN A 467 -8.37 -8.30 2.28
CA GLN A 467 -9.23 -9.34 1.70
C GLN A 467 -10.17 -9.98 2.75
N PRO A 468 -9.68 -10.56 3.86
CA PRO A 468 -10.57 -11.17 4.85
C PRO A 468 -11.32 -10.12 5.67
N THR A 469 -10.80 -8.89 5.80
CA THR A 469 -11.33 -7.87 6.73
C THR A 469 -12.83 -7.64 6.57
N ALA A 470 -13.30 -7.37 5.35
CA ALA A 470 -14.72 -7.07 5.15
C ALA A 470 -15.62 -8.27 5.49
N LEU A 471 -15.21 -9.48 5.12
CA LEU A 471 -15.94 -10.71 5.40
C LEU A 471 -15.94 -11.06 6.90
N GLN A 472 -14.81 -10.84 7.59
CA GLN A 472 -14.69 -11.06 9.03
C GLN A 472 -15.52 -10.05 9.82
N LEU A 473 -15.52 -8.77 9.42
CA LEU A 473 -16.38 -7.75 10.04
C LEU A 473 -17.86 -8.06 9.83
N LEU A 474 -18.26 -8.53 8.64
CA LEU A 474 -19.62 -9.02 8.38
C LEU A 474 -19.97 -10.23 9.26
N LYS A 475 -18.99 -11.10 9.55
CA LYS A 475 -19.18 -12.25 10.46
C LYS A 475 -19.38 -11.80 11.91
N LEU A 476 -18.55 -10.89 12.39
CA LEU A 476 -18.67 -10.27 13.71
C LEU A 476 -20.03 -9.58 13.86
N ALA A 477 -20.48 -8.89 12.83
CA ALA A 477 -21.77 -8.20 12.75
C ALA A 477 -22.98 -9.13 12.88
N LEU A 478 -22.88 -10.38 12.42
CA LEU A 478 -23.95 -11.36 12.61
C LEU A 478 -23.98 -11.92 14.04
N SER A 479 -22.83 -12.00 14.70
CA SER A 479 -22.73 -12.54 16.07
C SER A 479 -23.14 -11.54 17.17
N ALA A 480 -23.10 -10.23 16.90
CA ALA A 480 -23.52 -9.18 17.83
C ALA A 480 -24.47 -8.19 17.12
N PRO A 481 -25.66 -7.87 17.66
CA PRO A 481 -26.71 -7.14 16.94
C PRO A 481 -26.46 -5.62 16.73
N ALA A 482 -25.21 -5.18 16.56
CA ALA A 482 -24.84 -3.76 16.64
C ALA A 482 -24.54 -3.06 15.29
N LEU A 483 -24.51 -3.76 14.14
CA LEU A 483 -24.25 -3.08 12.86
C LEU A 483 -25.49 -2.40 12.28
N SER A 484 -25.34 -1.14 11.88
CA SER A 484 -26.28 -0.48 10.99
C SER A 484 -26.17 -1.04 9.57
N TRP A 485 -27.29 -0.99 8.82
CA TRP A 485 -27.30 -1.38 7.40
C TRP A 485 -26.39 -0.51 6.53
N SER A 486 -26.10 0.73 6.94
CA SER A 486 -25.10 1.58 6.28
C SER A 486 -23.70 0.97 6.37
N SER A 487 -23.30 0.43 7.51
CA SER A 487 -22.01 -0.24 7.68
C SER A 487 -21.96 -1.55 6.90
N VAL A 488 -23.05 -2.33 6.90
CA VAL A 488 -23.15 -3.56 6.09
C VAL A 488 -23.00 -3.23 4.59
N HIS A 489 -23.66 -2.17 4.12
CA HIS A 489 -23.58 -1.72 2.73
C HIS A 489 -22.13 -1.39 2.31
N VAL A 490 -21.38 -0.66 3.16
CA VAL A 490 -19.98 -0.31 2.88
C VAL A 490 -19.10 -1.57 2.75
N LEU A 491 -19.28 -2.55 3.63
CA LEU A 491 -18.53 -3.81 3.57
C LEU A 491 -18.88 -4.64 2.33
N LEU A 492 -20.17 -4.75 1.98
CA LEU A 492 -20.61 -5.45 0.77
C LEU A 492 -20.11 -4.77 -0.51
N ARG A 493 -20.09 -3.43 -0.53
CA ARG A 493 -19.56 -2.65 -1.65
C ARG A 493 -18.08 -2.93 -1.87
N ASP A 494 -17.30 -3.06 -0.79
CA ASP A 494 -15.88 -3.43 -0.88
C ASP A 494 -15.67 -4.87 -1.41
N VAL A 495 -16.47 -5.83 -0.95
CA VAL A 495 -16.45 -7.22 -1.45
C VAL A 495 -16.78 -7.28 -2.95
N ASP A 496 -17.84 -6.62 -3.39
CA ASP A 496 -18.24 -6.58 -4.80
C ASP A 496 -17.16 -5.93 -5.68
N ARG A 497 -16.55 -4.83 -5.22
CA ARG A 497 -15.44 -4.17 -5.95
C ARG A 497 -14.26 -5.10 -6.17
N LYS A 498 -13.84 -5.84 -5.12
CA LYS A 498 -12.74 -6.80 -5.18
C LYS A 498 -13.02 -7.98 -6.11
N LEU A 499 -14.29 -8.38 -6.26
CA LEU A 499 -14.68 -9.44 -7.19
C LEU A 499 -14.68 -8.97 -8.64
N ARG A 500 -15.14 -7.74 -8.92
CA ARG A 500 -15.28 -7.21 -10.29
C ARG A 500 -13.96 -6.73 -10.90
N ALA A 501 -13.04 -6.22 -10.09
CA ALA A 501 -11.75 -5.74 -10.56
C ALA A 501 -10.68 -6.08 -9.54
N PRO A 502 -9.45 -6.47 -9.97
CA PRO A 502 -8.32 -6.41 -9.07
C PRO A 502 -8.19 -4.97 -8.59
N LEU A 503 -8.34 -4.75 -7.29
CA LEU A 503 -8.03 -3.46 -6.70
C LEU A 503 -6.64 -3.07 -7.21
N ARG A 504 -6.51 -1.87 -7.79
CA ARG A 504 -5.22 -1.24 -8.01
C ARG A 504 -4.92 -0.53 -6.71
N PRO A 505 -4.13 -1.11 -5.79
CA PRO A 505 -3.84 -0.41 -4.57
C PRO A 505 -3.02 0.84 -4.88
N PHE A 506 -3.36 1.92 -4.21
CA PHE A 506 -2.56 3.14 -4.13
C PHE A 506 -1.19 2.80 -3.58
N GLY A 507 -0.17 2.71 -4.45
CA GLY A 507 1.20 2.48 -4.05
C GLY A 507 1.45 1.22 -3.20
N SER A 508 0.47 0.32 -3.03
CA SER A 508 0.70 -0.91 -2.27
C SER A 508 1.42 -1.94 -3.13
N PRO A 509 2.28 -2.76 -2.52
CA PRO A 509 3.11 -3.71 -3.23
C PRO A 509 2.40 -4.92 -3.78
N GLN A 510 1.12 -5.04 -3.49
CA GLN A 510 0.34 -6.08 -4.08
C GLN A 510 0.12 -5.66 -5.53
N GLY A 511 0.61 -6.49 -6.46
CA GLY A 511 0.19 -6.42 -7.86
C GLY A 511 -1.35 -6.49 -7.94
N PRO A 512 -1.95 -6.43 -9.15
CA PRO A 512 -3.39 -6.59 -9.28
C PRO A 512 -3.85 -7.75 -8.38
N GLN A 513 -4.59 -7.43 -7.31
CA GLN A 513 -5.07 -8.43 -6.35
C GLN A 513 -6.12 -9.22 -7.12
N CYS A 514 -5.66 -10.22 -7.88
CA CYS A 514 -6.48 -10.81 -8.92
C CYS A 514 -7.73 -11.46 -8.28
N ALA A 515 -8.89 -11.17 -8.85
CA ALA A 515 -10.17 -11.82 -8.57
C ALA A 515 -10.12 -13.36 -8.36
N PRO A 516 -9.22 -14.16 -9.00
CA PRO A 516 -9.13 -15.61 -8.78
C PRO A 516 -8.69 -16.04 -7.38
N GLN A 517 -7.94 -15.22 -6.64
CA GLN A 517 -7.48 -15.57 -5.28
C GLN A 517 -8.51 -15.20 -4.21
N TYR A 518 -9.32 -14.17 -4.47
CA TYR A 518 -10.35 -13.71 -3.54
C TYR A 518 -11.64 -14.54 -3.64
N LEU A 519 -11.94 -15.05 -4.85
CA LEU A 519 -13.13 -15.85 -5.11
C LEU A 519 -13.28 -17.06 -4.14
N PRO A 520 -12.26 -17.92 -3.91
CA PRO A 520 -12.38 -19.01 -2.94
C PRO A 520 -12.73 -18.54 -1.52
N LEU A 521 -12.22 -17.38 -1.10
CA LEU A 521 -12.52 -16.82 0.21
C LEU A 521 -13.98 -16.35 0.30
N VAL A 522 -14.50 -15.69 -0.74
CA VAL A 522 -15.90 -15.28 -0.79
C VAL A 522 -16.82 -16.50 -0.83
N LEU A 523 -16.48 -17.52 -1.63
CA LEU A 523 -17.24 -18.78 -1.71
C LEU A 523 -17.34 -19.46 -0.33
N ALA A 524 -16.25 -19.49 0.44
CA ALA A 524 -16.26 -20.01 1.81
C ALA A 524 -17.20 -19.24 2.77
N HIS A 525 -17.53 -17.98 2.45
CA HIS A 525 -18.41 -17.12 3.24
C HIS A 525 -19.83 -16.99 2.64
N ILE A 526 -20.19 -17.73 1.59
CA ILE A 526 -21.57 -17.74 1.06
C ILE A 526 -22.63 -18.01 2.14
N PRO A 527 -22.47 -19.01 3.05
CA PRO A 527 -23.46 -19.26 4.09
C PRO A 527 -23.69 -18.04 5.01
N LEU A 528 -22.64 -17.26 5.25
CA LEU A 528 -22.72 -16.01 6.01
C LEU A 528 -23.56 -14.97 5.27
N LEU A 529 -23.29 -14.77 3.98
CA LEU A 529 -24.02 -13.84 3.13
C LEU A 529 -25.50 -14.24 3.01
N CYS A 530 -25.81 -15.53 2.94
CA CYS A 530 -27.19 -16.01 2.93
C CYS A 530 -27.93 -15.69 4.23
N ARG A 531 -27.27 -15.82 5.40
CA ARG A 531 -27.87 -15.43 6.69
C ARG A 531 -28.10 -13.92 6.79
N LEU A 532 -27.16 -13.12 6.29
CA LEU A 532 -27.34 -11.66 6.19
C LEU A 532 -28.52 -11.31 5.29
N PHE A 533 -28.64 -11.98 4.14
CA PHE A 533 -29.73 -11.81 3.21
C PHE A 533 -31.08 -12.20 3.83
N GLN A 534 -31.14 -13.31 4.57
CA GLN A 534 -32.35 -13.72 5.29
C GLN A 534 -32.75 -12.68 6.34
N ARG A 535 -31.80 -12.20 7.15
CA ARG A 535 -32.04 -11.15 8.16
C ARG A 535 -32.48 -9.83 7.51
N ALA A 536 -31.95 -9.50 6.34
CA ALA A 536 -32.38 -8.34 5.55
C ALA A 536 -33.85 -8.46 5.12
N LEU A 537 -34.26 -9.65 4.66
CA LEU A 537 -35.63 -9.93 4.25
C LEU A 537 -36.60 -9.94 5.44
N GLU A 538 -36.20 -10.49 6.58
CA GLU A 538 -36.98 -10.46 7.82
C GLU A 538 -37.22 -9.00 8.28
N GLY A 539 -36.18 -8.15 8.22
CA GLY A 539 -36.31 -6.72 8.54
C GLY A 539 -37.21 -5.93 7.58
N LEU A 540 -37.41 -6.38 6.34
CA LEU A 540 -38.39 -5.81 5.41
C LEU A 540 -39.83 -6.24 5.70
N GLN A 541 -40.04 -7.31 6.49
CA GLN A 541 -41.36 -7.84 6.84
C GLN A 541 -41.92 -7.23 8.14
N GLU A 542 -41.07 -6.68 9.01
CA GLU A 542 -41.46 -6.00 10.25
C GLU A 542 -41.86 -4.53 10.00
N ASP A 543 -43.03 -4.30 9.41
CA ASP A 543 -43.65 -2.96 9.21
C ASP A 543 -44.29 -2.42 10.52
N SER A 544 -43.51 -2.08 11.55
CA SER A 544 -44.05 -1.30 12.69
C SER A 544 -43.19 -0.10 13.07
N PRO A 545 -43.70 1.14 12.95
CA PRO A 545 -43.00 2.33 13.41
C PRO A 545 -43.23 2.50 14.92
N SER A 546 -42.37 1.89 15.74
CA SER A 546 -42.31 2.28 17.16
C SER A 546 -41.51 3.57 17.28
N GLN A 547 -42.21 4.64 17.66
CA GLN A 547 -41.71 5.97 17.95
C GLN A 547 -40.59 5.96 19.01
N SER A 548 -39.39 6.35 18.61
CA SER A 548 -38.45 7.10 19.46
C SER A 548 -37.37 7.71 18.57
N ASP A 549 -37.08 8.97 18.85
CA ASP A 549 -36.23 9.89 18.10
C ASP A 549 -34.84 9.37 17.69
N GLU A 550 -34.34 10.02 16.63
CA GLU A 550 -32.97 10.06 16.07
C GLU A 550 -32.63 9.12 14.89
N LEU A 551 -32.50 9.76 13.71
CA LEU A 551 -31.87 9.32 12.46
C LEU A 551 -32.32 7.98 11.85
N VAL A 552 -33.22 8.04 10.85
CA VAL A 552 -33.59 6.91 10.00
C VAL A 552 -32.70 6.84 8.74
N PRO A 553 -31.75 5.89 8.63
CA PRO A 553 -31.32 5.36 7.35
C PRO A 553 -31.75 3.89 7.29
N SER A 554 -33.00 3.58 6.95
CA SER A 554 -33.51 2.22 7.22
C SER A 554 -34.16 1.44 6.08
N ARG A 555 -34.37 1.99 4.88
CA ARG A 555 -34.84 1.18 3.72
C ARG A 555 -33.92 1.26 2.50
N ASP A 556 -33.44 2.44 2.14
CA ASP A 556 -32.58 2.61 0.95
C ASP A 556 -31.26 1.83 1.05
N PHE A 557 -30.60 1.85 2.22
CA PHE A 557 -29.37 1.09 2.43
C PHE A 557 -29.63 -0.43 2.48
N LEU A 558 -30.81 -0.84 2.94
CA LEU A 558 -31.22 -2.23 2.97
C LEU A 558 -31.42 -2.75 1.54
N ASP A 559 -32.18 -2.01 0.73
CA ASP A 559 -32.43 -2.32 -0.68
C ASP A 559 -31.12 -2.32 -1.49
N ALA A 560 -30.26 -1.32 -1.30
CA ALA A 560 -28.96 -1.26 -1.97
C ALA A 560 -28.02 -2.40 -1.53
N SER A 561 -28.09 -2.83 -0.26
CA SER A 561 -27.33 -3.98 0.23
C SER A 561 -27.84 -5.29 -0.37
N LEU A 562 -29.16 -5.46 -0.55
CA LEU A 562 -29.75 -6.62 -1.23
C LEU A 562 -29.26 -6.72 -2.68
N VAL A 563 -29.24 -5.60 -3.41
CA VAL A 563 -28.72 -5.55 -4.79
C VAL A 563 -27.24 -5.95 -4.85
N LEU A 564 -26.42 -5.45 -3.91
CA LEU A 564 -25.01 -5.83 -3.84
C LEU A 564 -24.82 -7.31 -3.50
N MET A 565 -25.59 -7.86 -2.57
CA MET A 565 -25.53 -9.30 -2.24
C MET A 565 -25.85 -10.15 -3.47
N LEU A 566 -26.90 -9.81 -4.22
CA LEU A 566 -27.25 -10.51 -5.47
C LEU A 566 -26.13 -10.41 -6.51
N ALA A 567 -25.51 -9.24 -6.66
CA ALA A 567 -24.39 -9.06 -7.57
C ALA A 567 -23.15 -9.87 -7.14
N ILE A 568 -22.85 -9.92 -5.85
CA ILE A 568 -21.78 -10.75 -5.28
C ILE A 568 -22.05 -12.23 -5.59
N PHE A 569 -23.27 -12.72 -5.36
CA PHE A 569 -23.64 -14.10 -5.69
C PHE A 569 -23.51 -14.38 -7.19
N ALA A 570 -24.00 -13.49 -8.05
CA ALA A 570 -23.89 -13.66 -9.51
C ALA A 570 -22.43 -13.69 -9.98
N ASN A 571 -21.59 -12.80 -9.46
CA ASN A 571 -20.16 -12.75 -9.79
C ASN A 571 -19.40 -13.96 -9.25
N ALA A 572 -19.72 -14.39 -8.03
CA ALA A 572 -19.11 -15.56 -7.42
C ALA A 572 -19.48 -16.84 -8.17
N LEU A 573 -20.75 -17.03 -8.53
CA LEU A 573 -21.24 -18.22 -9.24
C LEU A 573 -20.87 -18.21 -10.73
N GLY A 574 -20.85 -17.05 -11.39
CA GLY A 574 -20.42 -16.91 -12.79
C GLY A 574 -18.93 -17.22 -13.00
N GLY A 575 -18.11 -17.13 -11.96
CA GLY A 575 -16.69 -17.53 -11.96
C GLY A 575 -16.45 -19.01 -11.63
N VAL A 576 -17.49 -19.78 -11.30
CA VAL A 576 -17.41 -21.18 -10.84
C VAL A 576 -17.80 -22.11 -12.00
N ASN A 577 -17.05 -23.21 -12.17
CA ASN A 577 -17.41 -24.28 -13.10
C ASN A 577 -18.84 -24.74 -12.81
N PRO A 578 -19.74 -24.92 -13.80
CA PRO A 578 -21.15 -25.24 -13.58
C PRO A 578 -21.41 -26.40 -12.61
N LYS A 579 -20.51 -27.38 -12.52
CA LYS A 579 -20.61 -28.50 -11.56
C LYS A 579 -20.37 -28.13 -10.09
N ALA A 580 -19.64 -27.04 -9.82
CA ALA A 580 -19.39 -26.51 -8.48
C ALA A 580 -20.38 -25.41 -8.09
N ALA A 581 -21.15 -24.87 -9.05
CA ALA A 581 -22.28 -23.99 -8.76
C ALA A 581 -23.56 -24.78 -8.39
N GLU A 582 -23.62 -26.07 -8.76
CA GLU A 582 -24.70 -27.01 -8.42
C GLU A 582 -24.60 -27.61 -7.01
N ALA A 583 -23.40 -27.60 -6.40
CA ALA A 583 -23.11 -28.14 -5.07
C ALA A 583 -23.09 -27.03 -4.02
#